data_AF-T1IW35-F1
#
_entry.id   AF-T1IW35-F1
#
_cell.length_a   1.000
_cell.length_b   1.000
_cell.length_c   1.000
_cell.angle_alpha   90.00
_cell.angle_beta   90.00
_cell.angle_gamma   90.00
#
_symmetry.space_group_name_H-M   'P 1'
#
loop_
_entity.id
_entity.type
_entity.pdbx_description
1 polymer ?
#
loop_
_entity_poly.entity_id
_entity_poly.type
_entity_poly.pdbx_seq_one_letter_code
_entity_poly.pdbx_strand_id
1 'polypeptide(L)'
;HTDPDYSCAYVILTTNDKIEGNGFTFTLGRGTEIVTCAIKSMSKMVIGVKVKDIFDDFSTFWHKLTNDTQMRWVHVYIRLR
;
A
#
# COMPACT_ATOMS: atom_id res chain seq x y z
N HIS A 1 19.17 0.42 -20.12
CA HIS A 1 17.77 0.00 -20.31
C HIS A 1 17.07 1.12 -21.03
N THR A 2 16.67 0.84 -22.26
CA THR A 2 16.19 1.83 -23.23
C THR A 2 14.66 1.98 -23.03
N ASP A 3 14.22 3.21 -22.82
CA ASP A 3 12.84 3.68 -22.59
C ASP A 3 12.11 3.12 -21.36
N PRO A 4 12.44 3.61 -20.14
CA PRO A 4 11.58 3.41 -18.98
C PRO A 4 10.24 4.15 -19.17
N ASP A 5 9.14 3.40 -19.09
CA ASP A 5 7.81 3.97 -18.94
C ASP A 5 7.60 4.31 -17.46
N TYR A 6 7.75 5.59 -17.11
CA TYR A 6 7.59 6.07 -15.74
C TYR A 6 6.12 5.93 -15.32
N SER A 7 5.83 4.84 -14.63
CA SER A 7 4.49 4.50 -14.15
C SER A 7 4.46 4.52 -12.63
N CYS A 8 3.28 4.72 -12.05
CA CYS A 8 3.09 4.54 -10.62
C CYS A 8 1.71 3.93 -10.34
N ALA A 9 1.64 3.14 -9.27
CA ALA A 9 0.36 2.75 -8.70
C ALA A 9 0.02 3.78 -7.62
N TYR A 10 -1.02 4.58 -7.88
CA TYR A 10 -1.49 5.66 -7.00
C TYR A 10 -2.66 5.20 -6.13
N VAL A 11 -2.68 5.66 -4.89
CA VAL A 11 -3.68 5.30 -3.87
C VAL A 11 -4.17 6.55 -3.18
N ILE A 12 -5.48 6.65 -3.07
CA ILE A 12 -6.17 7.68 -2.28
C ILE A 12 -6.90 6.96 -1.15
N LEU A 13 -6.58 7.34 0.09
CA LEU A 13 -7.31 6.94 1.29
C LEU A 13 -8.26 8.07 1.66
N THR A 14 -9.56 7.82 1.61
CA THR A 14 -10.57 8.79 1.98
C THR A 14 -11.10 8.50 3.39
N THR A 15 -11.27 9.57 4.17
CA THR A 15 -11.89 9.48 5.50
C THR A 15 -13.35 9.93 5.43
N ASN A 16 -14.12 9.63 6.48
CA ASN A 16 -15.50 10.11 6.60
C ASN A 16 -15.59 11.64 6.69
N ASP A 17 -14.52 12.29 7.14
CA ASP A 17 -14.42 13.76 7.24
C ASP A 17 -13.97 14.42 5.92
N LYS A 18 -13.99 13.67 4.80
CA LYS A 18 -13.54 14.11 3.47
C LYS A 18 -12.07 14.55 3.43
N ILE A 19 -11.25 14.02 4.35
CA ILE A 19 -9.80 14.19 4.29
C ILE A 19 -9.23 13.07 3.42
N GLU A 20 -8.25 13.41 2.59
CA GLU A 20 -7.63 12.48 1.66
C GLU A 20 -6.14 12.30 1.99
N GLY A 21 -5.72 11.05 2.15
CA GLY A 21 -4.32 10.64 2.23
C GLY A 21 -3.87 10.11 0.88
N ASN A 22 -2.85 10.72 0.30
CA ASN A 22 -2.34 10.36 -1.02
C ASN A 22 -1.01 9.60 -0.90
N GLY A 23 -0.89 8.48 -1.60
CA GLY A 23 0.32 7.66 -1.62
C GLY A 23 0.52 7.00 -2.97
N PHE A 24 1.76 6.67 -3.31
CA PHE A 24 2.07 5.97 -4.55
C PHE A 24 3.27 5.08 -4.39
N THR A 25 3.40 4.12 -5.30
CA THR A 25 4.63 3.36 -5.49
C THR A 25 5.08 3.42 -6.94
N PHE A 26 6.38 3.55 -7.13
CA PHE A 26 6.99 3.79 -8.43
C PHE A 26 7.29 2.47 -9.15
N THR A 27 7.11 2.49 -10.47
CA THR A 27 7.25 1.33 -11.36
C THR A 27 7.76 1.77 -12.73
N LEU A 28 8.29 0.83 -13.52
CA LEU A 28 8.86 1.10 -14.85
C LEU A 28 7.98 0.50 -15.96
N GLY A 29 6.68 0.79 -15.94
CA GLY A 29 5.73 0.42 -16.98
C GLY A 29 5.04 -0.91 -16.72
N ARG A 30 5.34 -1.92 -17.53
CA ARG A 30 4.75 -3.26 -17.43
C ARG A 30 4.92 -3.85 -16.03
N GLY A 31 3.84 -4.36 -15.44
CA GLY A 31 3.82 -4.88 -14.07
C GLY A 31 3.19 -3.91 -13.06
N THR A 32 2.94 -2.64 -13.42
CA THR A 32 2.21 -1.69 -12.57
C THR A 32 0.80 -2.20 -12.22
N GLU A 33 0.18 -2.94 -13.13
CA GLU A 33 -1.12 -3.59 -12.93
C GLU A 33 -1.08 -4.64 -11.81
N ILE A 34 0.03 -5.37 -11.67
CA ILE A 34 0.22 -6.37 -10.60
C ILE A 34 0.28 -5.66 -9.25
N VAL A 35 1.04 -4.56 -9.19
CA VAL A 35 1.15 -3.73 -7.99
C VAL A 35 -0.21 -3.15 -7.60
N THR A 36 -0.98 -2.65 -8.58
CA THR A 36 -2.34 -2.15 -8.36
C THR A 36 -3.26 -3.24 -7.81
N CYS A 37 -3.17 -4.47 -8.32
CA CYS A 37 -3.92 -5.61 -7.78
C CYS A 37 -3.50 -5.95 -6.34
N ALA A 38 -2.21 -5.91 -6.02
CA ALA A 38 -1.73 -6.14 -4.66
C ALA A 38 -2.29 -5.10 -3.68
N ILE A 39 -2.27 -3.82 -4.05
CA ILE A 39 -2.87 -2.71 -3.27
C ILE A 39 -4.37 -2.97 -3.03
N LYS A 40 -5.12 -3.37 -4.08
CA LYS A 40 -6.55 -3.70 -3.95
C LYS A 40 -6.78 -4.85 -2.98
N SER A 41 -5.95 -5.89 -2.99
CA SER A 41 -6.04 -6.99 -2.04
C SER A 41 -5.76 -6.54 -0.60
N MET A 42 -4.75 -5.68 -0.40
CA MET A 42 -4.39 -5.12 0.91
C MET A 42 -5.40 -4.11 1.44
N SER A 43 -6.19 -3.47 0.57
CA SER A 43 -7.18 -2.44 0.97
C SER A 43 -8.15 -2.92 2.07
N LYS A 44 -8.48 -4.21 2.07
CA LYS A 44 -9.35 -4.85 3.07
C LYS A 44 -8.83 -4.74 4.51
N MET A 45 -7.53 -4.53 4.69
CA MET A 45 -6.90 -4.39 6.01
C MET A 45 -6.92 -2.95 6.53
N VAL A 46 -7.17 -1.99 5.63
CA VAL A 46 -7.12 -0.54 5.90
C VAL A 46 -8.53 0.06 5.96
N ILE A 47 -9.46 -0.41 5.13
CA ILE A 47 -10.85 0.08 5.11
C ILE A 47 -11.52 -0.18 6.47
N GLY A 48 -12.13 0.85 7.04
CA GLY A 48 -12.83 0.78 8.34
C GLY A 48 -11.92 0.96 9.57
N VAL A 49 -10.60 1.09 9.38
CA VAL A 49 -9.68 1.44 10.47
C VAL A 49 -9.82 2.93 10.78
N LYS A 50 -9.90 3.29 12.07
CA LYS A 50 -9.94 4.70 12.47
C LYS A 50 -8.57 5.32 12.28
N VAL A 51 -8.54 6.50 11.67
CA VAL A 51 -7.31 7.25 11.43
C VAL A 51 -6.55 7.54 12.72
N LYS A 52 -7.28 7.86 13.80
CA LYS A 52 -6.67 8.09 15.12
C LYS A 52 -5.91 6.85 15.62
N ASP A 53 -6.49 5.66 15.52
CA ASP A 53 -5.86 4.41 15.97
C ASP A 53 -4.56 4.13 15.20
N ILE A 54 -4.48 4.53 13.93
CA ILE A 54 -3.27 4.41 13.10
C ILE A 54 -2.16 5.35 13.60
N PHE A 55 -2.50 6.59 13.95
CA PHE A 55 -1.52 7.57 14.42
C PHE A 55 -1.10 7.35 15.88
N ASP A 56 -2.00 6.82 16.71
CA ASP A 56 -1.72 6.51 18.12
C ASP A 56 -0.74 5.31 18.24
N ASP A 57 -0.84 4.31 17.37
CA ASP A 57 0.12 3.18 17.29
C ASP A 57 0.39 2.74 15.84
N PHE A 58 1.24 3.51 15.17
CA PHE A 58 1.63 3.24 13.80
C PHE A 58 2.43 1.93 13.66
N SER A 59 3.19 1.55 14.68
CA SER A 59 4.02 0.34 14.67
C SER A 59 3.15 -0.90 14.55
N THR A 60 2.12 -1.01 15.41
CA THR A 60 1.18 -2.13 15.37
C THR A 60 0.39 -2.15 14.06
N PHE A 61 -0.03 -1.00 13.55
CA PHE A 61 -0.70 -0.93 12.25
C PHE A 61 0.20 -1.42 11.10
N TRP A 62 1.46 -0.98 11.06
CA TRP A 62 2.43 -1.41 10.07
C TRP A 62 2.74 -2.91 10.16
N HIS A 63 2.88 -3.43 11.38
CA HIS A 63 3.04 -4.86 11.61
C HIS A 63 1.82 -5.65 11.15
N LYS A 64 0.61 -5.16 11.39
CA LYS A 64 -0.60 -5.82 10.89
C LYS A 64 -0.59 -5.94 9.37
N LEU A 65 -0.20 -4.88 8.66
CA LEU A 65 -0.12 -4.87 7.20
C LEU A 65 0.98 -5.78 6.65
N THR A 66 2.15 -5.79 7.27
CA THR A 66 3.33 -6.51 6.75
C THR A 66 3.45 -7.95 7.25
N ASN A 67 2.82 -8.29 8.38
CA ASN A 67 2.86 -9.62 8.97
C ASN A 67 1.63 -10.49 8.71
N ASP A 68 0.76 -10.11 7.78
CA ASP A 68 -0.33 -10.99 7.36
C ASP A 68 0.25 -12.31 6.79
N THR A 69 -0.22 -13.43 7.34
CA THR A 69 0.36 -14.75 7.08
C THR A 69 0.28 -15.17 5.62
N GLN A 70 -0.81 -14.84 4.93
CA GLN A 70 -1.00 -15.20 3.52
C GLN A 70 -0.29 -14.20 2.62
N MET A 71 -0.41 -12.91 2.91
CA MET A 71 0.21 -11.87 2.09
C MET A 71 1.73 -11.93 2.15
N ARG A 72 2.34 -12.35 3.25
CA ARG A 72 3.80 -12.55 3.35
C ARG A 72 4.38 -13.53 2.33
N TRP A 73 3.59 -14.49 1.83
CA TRP A 73 4.04 -15.45 0.83
C TRP A 73 4.14 -14.86 -0.57
N VAL A 74 3.37 -13.81 -0.85
CA VAL A 74 3.28 -13.16 -2.17
C VAL A 74 3.87 -11.75 -2.15
N HIS A 75 4.07 -11.16 -0.97
CA HIS A 75 4.68 -9.87 -0.79
C HIS A 75 6.20 -9.99 -0.95
N VAL A 76 6.75 -9.37 -1.99
CA VAL A 76 8.21 -9.17 -2.09
C VAL A 76 8.59 -8.16 -1.02
N TYR A 77 9.30 -8.62 0.00
CA TYR A 77 9.84 -7.81 1.10
C TYR A 77 10.73 -6.70 0.53
N ILE A 78 10.24 -5.45 0.46
CA ILE A 78 11.11 -4.28 0.32
C ILE A 78 11.69 -4.02 1.70
N ARG A 79 12.78 -4.72 2.03
CA ARG A 79 13.58 -4.42 3.21
C ARG A 79 14.44 -3.19 2.88
N LEU A 80 13.94 -2.01 3.23
CA LEU A 80 14.80 -0.82 3.30
C LEU A 80 15.89 -1.13 4.33
N ARG A 81 17.13 -1.25 3.87
CA ARG A 81 18.32 -1.18 4.72
C ARG A 81 18.71 0.28 4.87
#